data_AF-A0A6I1F203-F1
#
_entry.id   AF-A0A6I1F203-F1
#
_cell.length_a   1.000
_cell.length_b   1.000
_cell.length_c   1.000
_cell.angle_alpha   90.00
_cell.angle_beta   90.00
_cell.angle_gamma   90.00
#
_symmetry.space_group_name_H-M   'P 1'
#
loop_
_entity.id
_entity.type
_entity.pdbx_description
1 polymer ?
#
loop_
_entity_poly.entity_id
_entity_poly.type
_entity_poly.pdbx_seq_one_letter_code
_entity_poly.pdbx_strand_id
1 'polypeptide(L)'
;MKKQKPWYLRKKFLYFICIITPPIGYIVLVTNLRKINQKEKINLLTVSTILTAIWVLKFLPKNIELYIWGFILAILIGNFILKRFKRDK
;
A
#
# COMPACT_ATOMS: atom_id res chain seq x y z
N MET A 1 -34.47 3.07 -1.24
CA MET A 1 -34.02 2.20 -0.13
C MET A 1 -32.49 2.26 0.00
N LYS A 2 -31.95 2.88 1.06
CA LYS A 2 -30.49 2.84 1.35
C LYS A 2 -30.13 1.40 1.73
N LYS A 3 -29.72 0.57 0.76
CA LYS A 3 -29.19 -0.77 1.02
C LYS A 3 -27.97 -0.61 1.92
N GLN A 4 -28.08 -1.00 3.18
CA GLN A 4 -26.96 -0.98 4.12
C GLN A 4 -25.85 -1.86 3.53
N LYS A 5 -24.66 -1.27 3.28
CA LYS A 5 -23.52 -2.07 2.81
C LYS A 5 -23.22 -3.15 3.86
N PRO A 6 -22.96 -4.40 3.44
CA PRO A 6 -22.56 -5.47 4.34
C PRO A 6 -21.41 -5.03 5.24
N TRP A 7 -21.34 -5.53 6.48
CA TRP A 7 -20.31 -5.15 7.44
C TRP A 7 -18.88 -5.32 6.86
N TYR A 8 -18.64 -6.38 6.10
CA TYR A 8 -17.35 -6.66 5.44
C TYR A 8 -16.97 -5.64 4.34
N LEU A 9 -17.94 -4.90 3.80
CA LEU A 9 -17.76 -3.88 2.77
C LEU A 9 -17.67 -2.45 3.34
N ARG A 10 -17.66 -2.31 4.67
CA ARG A 10 -17.45 -1.03 5.32
C ARG A 10 -15.98 -0.63 5.19
N LYS A 11 -15.73 0.63 4.79
CA LYS A 11 -14.37 1.19 4.66
C LYS A 11 -13.46 0.92 5.85
N LYS A 12 -13.97 1.17 7.06
CA LYS A 12 -13.21 0.97 8.30
C LYS A 12 -12.75 -0.48 8.47
N PHE A 13 -13.61 -1.43 8.11
CA PHE A 13 -13.31 -2.85 8.23
C PHE A 13 -12.31 -3.33 7.15
N LEU A 14 -12.48 -2.88 5.91
CA LEU A 14 -11.53 -3.15 4.82
C LEU A 14 -10.13 -2.59 5.13
N TYR A 15 -10.05 -1.38 5.67
CA TYR A 15 -8.78 -0.81 6.12
C TYR A 15 -8.14 -1.64 7.23
N PHE A 16 -8.93 -2.08 8.22
CA PHE A 16 -8.45 -2.89 9.32
C PHE A 16 -7.85 -4.22 8.85
N ILE A 17 -8.55 -4.93 7.95
CA ILE A 17 -8.04 -6.18 7.36
C ILE A 17 -6.78 -5.90 6.53
N CYS A 18 -6.73 -4.81 5.74
CA CYS A 18 -5.54 -4.43 4.98
C CYS A 18 -4.31 -4.18 5.86
N ILE A 19 -4.49 -3.71 7.10
CA ILE A 19 -3.38 -3.46 8.02
C ILE A 19 -2.90 -4.76 8.67
N ILE A 20 -3.81 -5.61 9.13
CA ILE A 20 -3.46 -6.85 9.83
C ILE A 20 -2.92 -7.89 8.85
N THR A 21 -3.64 -8.11 7.76
CA THR A 21 -3.34 -9.15 6.77
C THR A 21 -3.57 -8.57 5.38
N PRO A 22 -2.59 -7.81 4.87
CA PRO A 22 -2.68 -7.14 3.58
C PRO A 22 -3.10 -8.07 2.42
N PRO A 23 -2.58 -9.32 2.31
CA PRO A 23 -2.97 -10.24 1.23
C PRO A 23 -4.46 -10.59 1.26
N ILE A 24 -5.01 -10.89 2.45
CA ILE A 24 -6.43 -11.21 2.61
C ILE A 24 -7.29 -9.98 2.33
N GLY A 25 -6.87 -8.80 2.78
CA GLY A 25 -7.53 -7.53 2.47
C GLY A 25 -7.60 -7.28 0.96
N TYR A 26 -6.51 -7.55 0.24
CA TYR A 26 -6.44 -7.42 -1.21
C TYR A 26 -7.40 -8.36 -1.92
N ILE A 27 -7.44 -9.65 -1.55
CA ILE A 27 -8.34 -10.65 -2.16
C ILE A 27 -9.81 -10.26 -1.96
N VAL A 28 -10.19 -9.86 -0.74
CA VAL A 28 -11.56 -9.44 -0.42
C VAL A 28 -11.95 -8.18 -1.20
N LEU A 29 -11.01 -7.25 -1.37
CA LEU A 29 -11.23 -6.04 -2.13
C LEU A 29 -11.41 -6.34 -3.62
N VAL A 30 -10.54 -7.18 -4.20
CA VAL A 30 -10.55 -7.58 -5.62
C VAL A 30 -11.82 -8.35 -5.99
N THR A 31 -12.27 -9.26 -5.14
CA THR A 31 -13.51 -10.02 -5.36
C THR A 31 -14.77 -9.14 -5.26
N ASN A 32 -14.74 -8.05 -4.49
CA ASN A 32 -15.89 -7.17 -4.28
C ASN A 32 -15.83 -5.82 -5.02
N LEU A 33 -14.91 -5.68 -5.97
CA LEU A 33 -14.66 -4.45 -6.74
C LEU A 33 -15.89 -3.85 -7.43
N ARG A 34 -16.86 -4.68 -7.82
CA ARG A 34 -18.09 -4.23 -8.48
C ARG A 34 -19.08 -3.53 -7.54
N LYS A 35 -18.94 -3.71 -6.22
CA LYS A 35 -19.87 -3.19 -5.21
C LYS A 35 -19.37 -1.89 -4.53
N ILE A 36 -18.18 -1.41 -4.90
CA ILE A 36 -17.48 -0.27 -4.27
C ILE A 36 -17.44 0.91 -5.25
N ASN A 37 -17.56 2.14 -4.73
CA ASN A 37 -17.45 3.36 -5.53
C ASN A 37 -16.06 3.47 -6.18
N GLN A 38 -16.00 3.86 -7.46
CA GLN A 38 -14.76 3.98 -8.24
C GLN A 38 -13.65 4.78 -7.53
N LYS A 39 -13.98 5.95 -6.95
CA LYS A 39 -13.00 6.77 -6.19
C LYS A 39 -12.42 6.05 -4.97
N GLU A 40 -13.27 5.35 -4.22
CA GLU A 40 -12.85 4.64 -3.01
C GLU A 40 -12.07 3.37 -3.33
N LYS A 41 -12.46 2.72 -4.44
CA LYS A 41 -11.86 1.52 -4.97
C LYS A 41 -10.39 1.74 -5.30
N ILE A 42 -10.07 2.80 -6.04
CA ILE A 42 -8.67 3.14 -6.37
C ILE A 42 -7.88 3.37 -5.09
N ASN A 43 -8.40 4.18 -4.17
CA ASN A 43 -7.67 4.51 -2.95
C ASN A 43 -7.41 3.28 -2.05
N LEU A 44 -8.41 2.42 -1.88
CA LEU A 44 -8.27 1.17 -1.13
C LEU A 44 -7.34 0.18 -1.83
N LEU A 45 -7.38 0.09 -3.17
CA LEU A 45 -6.44 -0.77 -3.91
C LEU A 45 -5.01 -0.29 -3.71
N THR A 46 -4.75 0.99 -3.89
CA THR A 46 -3.40 1.56 -3.76
C THR A 46 -2.85 1.29 -2.36
N VAL A 47 -3.64 1.53 -1.32
CA VAL A 47 -3.22 1.29 0.07
C VAL A 47 -2.99 -0.20 0.32
N SER A 48 -3.91 -1.07 -0.14
CA SER A 48 -3.77 -2.53 -0.02
C SER A 48 -2.53 -3.04 -0.72
N THR A 49 -2.24 -2.58 -1.94
CA THR A 49 -1.07 -2.96 -2.72
C THR A 49 0.21 -2.51 -2.04
N ILE A 50 0.28 -1.26 -1.56
CA ILE A 50 1.47 -0.74 -0.85
C ILE A 50 1.73 -1.54 0.42
N LEU A 51 0.70 -1.76 1.25
CA LEU A 51 0.81 -2.57 2.46
C LEU A 51 1.22 -4.01 2.15
N THR A 52 0.65 -4.61 1.10
CA THR A 52 1.02 -5.97 0.69
C THR A 52 2.45 -6.02 0.19
N ALA A 53 2.91 -5.06 -0.59
CA ALA A 53 4.28 -4.98 -1.06
C ALA A 53 5.26 -4.84 0.11
N ILE A 54 4.98 -3.95 1.07
CA ILE A 54 5.80 -3.78 2.30
C ILE A 54 5.81 -5.06 3.13
N TRP A 55 4.66 -5.71 3.28
CA TRP A 55 4.53 -6.94 4.07
C TRP A 55 5.23 -8.14 3.41
N VAL A 56 5.13 -8.27 2.09
CA VAL A 56 5.87 -9.26 1.29
C VAL A 56 7.38 -9.00 1.37
N LEU A 57 7.80 -7.74 1.41
CA LEU A 57 9.21 -7.38 1.60
C LEU A 57 9.81 -7.96 2.88
N LYS A 58 9.01 -8.00 3.95
CA LYS A 58 9.38 -8.60 5.24
C LYS A 58 9.48 -10.13 5.18
N PHE A 59 8.87 -10.76 4.18
CA PHE A 59 8.98 -12.20 3.94
C PHE A 59 10.24 -12.59 3.16
N LEU A 60 10.96 -11.62 2.57
CA LEU A 60 12.20 -11.91 1.87
C LEU A 60 13.32 -12.28 2.86
N PRO A 61 14.30 -13.10 2.45
CA PRO A 61 15.45 -13.40 3.28
C PRO A 61 16.19 -12.11 3.66
N LYS A 62 16.62 -12.04 4.93
CA LYS A 62 17.16 -10.84 5.60
C LYS A 62 18.25 -10.10 4.79
N ASN A 63 19.02 -10.84 4.01
CA ASN A 63 20.04 -10.29 3.13
C ASN A 63 19.44 -9.41 2.03
N ILE A 64 18.38 -9.89 1.37
CA ILE A 64 17.71 -9.18 0.26
C ILE A 64 16.93 -7.97 0.80
N GLU A 65 16.30 -8.11 1.97
CA GLU A 65 15.63 -6.99 2.65
C GLU A 65 16.60 -5.81 2.86
N LEU A 66 17.81 -6.06 3.38
CA LEU A 66 18.84 -5.03 3.58
C LEU A 66 19.24 -4.34 2.27
N TYR A 67 19.42 -5.09 1.18
CA TYR A 67 19.74 -4.50 -0.12
C TYR A 67 18.65 -3.56 -0.62
N ILE A 68 17.38 -3.95 -0.46
CA ILE A 68 16.24 -3.14 -0.93
C ILE A 68 16.13 -1.85 -0.11
N TRP A 69 16.24 -1.94 1.22
CA TRP A 69 16.25 -0.75 2.08
C TRP A 69 17.44 0.17 1.77
N GLY A 70 18.63 -0.40 1.54
CA GLY A 70 19.81 0.36 1.12
C GLY A 70 19.61 1.07 -0.21
N PHE A 71 18.98 0.42 -1.19
CA PHE A 71 18.68 1.01 -2.49
C PHE A 71 17.70 2.18 -2.39
N ILE A 72 16.63 2.04 -1.60
CA ILE A 72 15.67 3.13 -1.33
C ILE A 72 16.37 4.33 -0.68
N LEU A 73 17.24 4.07 0.30
CA LEU A 73 17.99 5.11 1.00
C LEU A 73 18.96 5.84 0.05
N ALA A 74 19.65 5.10 -0.82
CA ALA A 74 20.56 5.66 -1.82
C ALA A 74 19.83 6.60 -2.81
N ILE A 75 18.64 6.21 -3.28
CA ILE A 75 17.81 7.06 -4.13
C ILE A 75 17.40 8.34 -3.39
N LEU A 76 16.96 8.23 -2.13
CA LEU A 76 16.55 9.38 -1.33
C LEU A 76 17.71 10.37 -1.13
N ILE A 77 18.89 9.85 -0.77
CA ILE A 77 20.11 10.66 -0.59
C ILE A 77 20.52 11.31 -1.91
N GLY A 78 20.54 10.54 -3.01
CA GLY A 78 20.87 11.07 -4.34
C GLY A 78 19.94 12.20 -4.75
N ASN A 79 18.62 12.02 -4.58
CA ASN A 79 17.64 13.07 -4.85
C ASN A 79 17.81 14.27 -3.92
N PHE A 80 18.14 14.06 -2.65
CA PHE A 80 18.37 15.14 -1.69
C PHE A 80 19.58 15.98 -2.08
N ILE A 81 20.69 15.34 -2.47
CA ILE A 81 21.92 16.00 -2.93
C ILE A 81 21.66 16.77 -4.22
N LEU A 82 21.04 16.16 -5.23
CA LEU A 82 20.69 16.83 -6.48
C LEU A 82 19.78 18.04 -6.26
N LYS A 83 18.79 17.90 -5.37
CA LYS A 83 17.86 18.98 -5.03
C LYS A 83 18.54 20.10 -4.26
N ARG A 84 19.57 19.79 -3.46
CA ARG A 84 20.38 20.80 -2.77
C ARG A 84 21.30 21.53 -3.74
N PHE A 85 21.96 20.81 -4.65
CA PHE A 85 22.83 21.38 -5.67
C PHE A 85 22.07 22.29 -6.65
N LYS A 86 20.83 21.94 -7.01
CA LYS A 86 19.95 22.78 -7.84
C LYS A 86 19.40 24.02 -7.10
N ARG A 87 19.54 24.08 -5.77
CA ARG A 87 19.08 25.21 -4.95
C ARG A 87 20.19 26.23 -4.68
N ASP A 88 21.45 25.81 -4.79
CA ASP A 88 22.66 26.66 -4.67
C ASP A 88 23.07 27.34 -6.00
N LYS A 89 22.36 27.08 -7.11
CA LYS A 89 22.62 27.63 -8.44
C LYS A 89 21.42 28.44 -8.92
#